data_AF-A0A151M5R2-F1
#
_entry.id   AF-A0A151M5R2-F1
#
_cell.length_a   1.000
_cell.length_b   1.000
_cell.length_c   1.000
_cell.angle_alpha   90.00
_cell.angle_beta   90.00
_cell.angle_gamma   90.00
#
_symmetry.space_group_name_H-M   'P 1'
#
loop_
_entity.id
_entity.type
_entity.pdbx_description
1 polymer ?
#
loop_
_entity_poly.entity_id
_entity_poly.type
_entity_poly.pdbx_seq_one_letter_code
_entity_poly.pdbx_strand_id
1 'polypeptide(L)'
;MEETVQCKNELRPIDVLGKKNELERTGMLTEGLAITICRALELVVDFKKDITMYRHLENIQLVVQADGCWLEFRAGAASITVLVWYDQNKKEANVSTPFWKER
;
A
#
# COMPACT_ATOMS: atom_id res chain seq x y z
N MET A 1 0.29 14.75 -5.83
CA MET A 1 -1.11 14.32 -5.63
C MET A 1 -1.19 13.67 -4.27
N GLU A 2 -2.10 14.09 -3.42
CA GLU A 2 -2.29 13.51 -2.08
C GLU A 2 -3.74 13.05 -1.96
N GLU A 3 -3.94 11.75 -1.72
CA GLU A 3 -5.29 11.18 -1.66
C GLU A 3 -5.38 10.07 -0.61
N THR A 4 -6.50 10.03 0.10
CA THR A 4 -6.83 8.95 1.03
C THR A 4 -8.00 8.13 0.48
N VAL A 5 -7.75 6.85 0.21
CA VAL A 5 -8.74 5.83 -0.12
C VAL A 5 -9.27 5.23 1.17
N GLN A 6 -10.54 5.49 1.47
CA GLN A 6 -11.23 4.85 2.60
C GLN A 6 -11.61 3.43 2.21
N CYS A 7 -10.90 2.45 2.77
CA CYS A 7 -11.27 1.05 2.69
C CYS A 7 -12.44 0.77 3.65
N LYS A 8 -13.07 -0.39 3.51
CA LYS A 8 -14.10 -0.84 4.46
C LYS A 8 -13.42 -1.28 5.78
N ASN A 9 -13.94 -2.32 6.43
CA ASN A 9 -13.41 -2.81 7.69
C ASN A 9 -11.96 -3.35 7.58
N GLU A 10 -11.53 -3.78 6.39
CA GLU A 10 -10.21 -4.34 6.14
C GLU A 10 -9.64 -3.81 4.82
N LEU A 11 -8.30 -3.77 4.72
CA LEU A 11 -7.60 -3.50 3.47
C LEU A 11 -7.62 -4.76 2.59
N ARG A 12 -8.17 -4.65 1.37
CA ARG A 12 -8.24 -5.76 0.42
C ARG A 12 -7.41 -5.49 -0.83
N PRO A 13 -6.91 -6.54 -1.51
CA PRO A 13 -6.24 -6.39 -2.81
C PRO A 13 -7.07 -5.61 -3.83
N ILE A 14 -8.40 -5.78 -3.77
CA ILE A 14 -9.32 -5.08 -4.68
C ILE A 14 -9.36 -3.57 -4.47
N ASP A 15 -9.08 -3.07 -3.25
CA ASP A 15 -9.05 -1.62 -2.99
C ASP A 15 -7.84 -0.99 -3.68
N VAL A 16 -6.68 -1.64 -3.57
CA VAL A 16 -5.43 -1.23 -4.22
C VAL A 16 -5.54 -1.34 -5.75
N LEU A 17 -6.06 -2.47 -6.25
CA LEU A 17 -6.27 -2.69 -7.68
C LEU A 17 -7.30 -1.72 -8.27
N GLY A 18 -8.37 -1.44 -7.53
CA GLY A 18 -9.39 -0.46 -7.92
C GLY A 18 -8.78 0.91 -8.14
N LYS A 19 -7.95 1.37 -7.20
CA LYS A 19 -7.27 2.67 -7.31
C LYS A 19 -6.24 2.68 -8.44
N LYS A 20 -5.47 1.60 -8.63
CA LYS A 20 -4.56 1.46 -9.80
C LYS A 20 -5.31 1.71 -11.11
N ASN A 21 -6.42 1.00 -11.30
CA ASN A 21 -7.20 1.05 -12.54
C ASN A 21 -7.87 2.41 -12.75
N GLU A 22 -8.21 3.12 -11.67
CA GLU A 22 -8.67 4.51 -11.75
C GLU A 22 -7.58 5.46 -12.24
N LEU A 23 -6.37 5.38 -11.67
CA LEU A 23 -5.23 6.20 -12.08
C LEU A 23 -4.79 5.92 -13.51
N GLU A 24 -4.86 4.66 -13.92
CA GLU A 24 -4.58 4.23 -15.30
C GLU A 24 -5.61 4.82 -16.27
N ARG A 25 -6.90 4.75 -15.95
CA ARG A 25 -7.98 5.32 -16.79
C ARG A 25 -7.94 6.84 -16.86
N THR A 26 -7.45 7.51 -15.82
CA THR A 26 -7.36 8.98 -15.75
C THR A 26 -6.04 9.51 -16.31
N GLY A 27 -5.12 8.63 -16.73
CA GLY A 27 -3.80 9.03 -17.25
C GLY A 27 -2.86 9.58 -16.17
N MET A 28 -3.14 9.32 -14.90
CA MET A 28 -2.34 9.77 -13.75
C MET A 28 -1.36 8.71 -13.24
N LEU A 29 -1.37 7.50 -13.82
CA LEU A 29 -0.47 6.43 -13.44
C LEU A 29 0.92 6.61 -14.09
N THR A 30 1.89 7.05 -13.31
CA THR A 30 3.31 7.11 -13.70
C THR A 30 4.00 5.76 -13.53
N GLU A 31 5.20 5.60 -14.08
CA GLU A 31 6.00 4.37 -13.94
C GLU A 31 6.33 4.05 -12.48
N GLY A 32 6.85 5.03 -11.73
CA GLY A 32 7.19 4.85 -10.32
C GLY A 32 5.95 4.50 -9.50
N LEU A 33 4.83 5.18 -9.75
CA LEU A 33 3.57 4.88 -9.07
C LEU A 33 3.02 3.49 -9.43
N ALA A 34 3.12 3.06 -10.69
CA ALA A 34 2.72 1.72 -11.11
C ALA A 34 3.54 0.62 -10.40
N ILE A 35 4.86 0.77 -10.36
CA ILE A 35 5.76 -0.18 -9.68
C ILE A 35 5.41 -0.27 -8.19
N THR A 36 5.20 0.89 -7.56
CA THR A 36 4.93 0.97 -6.11
C THR A 36 3.55 0.42 -5.77
N ILE A 37 2.52 0.70 -6.57
CA ILE A 37 1.18 0.13 -6.40
C ILE A 37 1.18 -1.38 -6.62
N CYS A 38 1.89 -1.89 -7.63
CA CYS A 38 2.04 -3.34 -7.85
C CYS A 38 2.70 -4.01 -6.64
N ARG A 39 3.78 -3.42 -6.11
CA ARG A 39 4.44 -3.93 -4.90
C ARG A 39 3.52 -3.90 -3.68
N ALA A 40 2.71 -2.85 -3.55
CA ALA A 40 1.73 -2.73 -2.48
C ALA A 40 0.63 -3.81 -2.60
N LEU A 41 0.18 -4.13 -3.81
CA LEU A 41 -0.78 -5.19 -4.07
C LEU A 41 -0.24 -6.57 -3.66
N GLU A 42 1.01 -6.88 -4.02
CA GLU A 42 1.70 -8.11 -3.60
C GLU A 42 1.73 -8.25 -2.07
N LEU A 43 2.12 -7.17 -1.37
CA LEU A 43 2.15 -7.16 0.10
C LEU A 43 0.78 -7.45 0.72
N VAL A 44 -0.28 -6.84 0.21
CA VAL A 44 -1.64 -7.08 0.72
C VAL A 44 -2.07 -8.53 0.46
N VAL A 45 -1.67 -9.13 -0.66
CA VAL A 45 -1.93 -10.56 -0.93
C VAL A 45 -1.14 -11.45 0.03
N ASP A 46 0.11 -11.14 0.29
CA ASP A 46 0.98 -11.94 1.17
C ASP A 46 0.54 -11.85 2.63
N PHE A 47 0.14 -10.67 3.12
CA PHE A 47 -0.44 -10.48 4.45
C PHE A 47 -1.70 -11.34 4.68
N LYS A 48 -2.47 -11.61 3.63
CA LYS A 48 -3.65 -12.49 3.70
C LYS A 48 -3.32 -13.98 3.71
N LYS A 49 -2.16 -14.37 3.18
CA LYS A 49 -1.72 -15.78 3.16
C LYS A 49 -1.06 -16.18 4.47
N ASP A 50 -0.40 -15.26 5.15
CA ASP A 50 0.23 -15.52 6.45
C ASP A 50 -0.77 -15.30 7.61
N ILE A 51 -1.36 -16.40 8.08
CA ILE A 51 -2.34 -16.41 9.19
C ILE A 51 -1.75 -15.82 10.49
N THR A 52 -0.44 -15.94 10.70
CA THR A 52 0.26 -15.45 11.90
C THR A 52 0.35 -13.92 11.87
N MET A 53 0.67 -13.36 10.70
CA MET A 53 0.66 -11.92 10.48
C MET A 53 -0.77 -11.36 10.42
N TYR A 54 -1.71 -12.07 9.80
CA TYR A 54 -3.07 -11.60 9.53
C TYR A 54 -3.79 -11.06 10.78
N ARG A 55 -3.69 -11.74 11.92
CA ARG A 55 -4.32 -11.30 13.18
C ARG A 55 -3.80 -9.97 13.72
N HIS A 56 -2.53 -9.66 13.46
CA HIS A 56 -1.96 -8.37 13.86
C HIS A 56 -2.17 -7.28 12.80
N LEU A 57 -2.57 -7.67 11.60
CA LEU A 57 -2.69 -6.82 10.42
C LEU A 57 -4.14 -6.49 10.03
N GLU A 58 -5.13 -6.88 10.84
CA GLU A 58 -6.55 -6.53 10.63
C GLU A 58 -6.80 -5.00 10.59
N ASN A 59 -5.82 -4.19 11.01
CA ASN A 59 -5.87 -2.74 11.06
C ASN A 59 -4.59 -2.10 10.46
N ILE A 60 -4.30 -2.37 9.18
CA ILE A 60 -3.20 -1.71 8.45
C ILE A 60 -3.69 -0.44 7.73
N GLN A 61 -2.89 0.61 7.83
CA GLN A 61 -2.84 1.71 6.88
C GLN A 61 -1.69 1.45 5.90
N LEU A 62 -1.99 1.43 4.60
CA LEU A 62 -0.99 1.28 3.54
C LEU A 62 -0.76 2.63 2.88
N VAL A 63 0.49 3.07 2.84
CA VAL A 63 0.89 4.31 2.17
C VAL A 63 1.74 3.94 0.95
N VAL A 64 1.41 4.51 -0.20
CA VAL A 64 2.14 4.38 -1.45
C VAL A 64 2.69 5.75 -1.84
N GLN A 65 4.00 5.86 -2.00
CA GLN A 65 4.67 7.11 -2.35
C GLN A 65 5.58 6.95 -3.58
N ALA A 66 5.31 7.70 -4.64
CA ALA A 66 6.16 7.73 -5.82
C ALA A 66 5.97 9.04 -6.58
N ASP A 67 7.02 9.56 -7.23
CA ASP A 67 6.91 10.70 -8.15
C ASP A 67 6.22 11.96 -7.57
N GLY A 68 6.38 12.22 -6.26
CA GLY A 68 5.67 13.32 -5.57
C GLY A 68 4.17 13.07 -5.35
N CYS A 69 3.72 11.84 -5.53
CA CYS A 69 2.39 11.36 -5.19
C CYS A 69 2.41 10.61 -3.86
N TRP A 70 1.31 10.72 -3.13
CA TRP A 70 1.03 10.09 -1.86
C TRP A 70 -0.39 9.54 -1.88
N LEU A 71 -0.51 8.21 -1.82
CA LEU A 71 -1.79 7.52 -1.76
C LEU A 71 -1.86 6.75 -0.44
N GLU A 72 -2.89 7.03 0.35
CA GLU A 72 -3.11 6.38 1.63
C GLU A 72 -4.36 5.50 1.56
N PHE A 73 -4.22 4.20 1.79
CA PHE A 73 -5.33 3.27 1.97
C PHE A 73 -5.55 3.05 3.46
N ARG A 74 -6.69 3.51 3.97
CA ARG A 74 -7.02 3.44 5.40
C ARG A 74 -8.20 2.48 5.61
N ALA A 75 -7.98 1.42 6.38
CA ALA A 75 -9.02 0.49 6.82
C ALA A 75 -9.23 0.60 8.32
N GLY A 76 -10.50 0.68 8.75
CA GLY A 76 -10.87 0.67 10.17
C GLY A 76 -10.07 1.64 11.06
N ALA A 77 -9.80 1.21 12.29
CA ALA A 77 -8.93 1.92 13.22
C ALA A 77 -7.48 1.41 13.06
N ALA A 78 -6.85 1.81 11.95
CA ALA A 78 -5.49 1.39 11.62
C ALA A 78 -4.51 1.67 12.78
N SER A 79 -3.75 0.64 13.19
CA SER A 79 -2.75 0.71 14.27
C SER A 79 -1.33 0.50 13.77
N ILE A 80 -1.19 0.08 12.51
CA ILE A 80 0.06 -0.24 11.84
C ILE A 80 0.07 0.51 10.50
N THR A 81 1.14 1.25 10.23
CA THR A 81 1.33 1.92 8.94
C THR A 81 2.46 1.24 8.16
N VAL A 82 2.17 0.77 6.95
CA VAL A 82 3.15 0.22 6.01
C VAL A 82 3.38 1.23 4.90
N LEU A 83 4.63 1.62 4.67
CA LEU A 83 5.02 2.51 3.59
C LEU A 83 5.64 1.70 2.45
N VAL A 84 5.13 1.89 1.24
CA VAL A 84 5.74 1.42 -0.01
C VAL A 84 6.15 2.65 -0.79
N TRP A 85 7.41 2.77 -1.17
CA TRP A 85 7.91 3.98 -1.82
C TRP A 85 8.88 3.67 -2.96
N TYR A 86 8.92 4.56 -3.96
CA TYR A 86 9.81 4.40 -5.11
C TYR A 86 11.14 5.13 -4.90
N ASP A 87 12.25 4.38 -4.97
CA ASP A 87 13.60 4.95 -5.00
C ASP A 87 13.96 5.31 -6.44
N GLN A 88 13.99 6.61 -6.74
CA GLN A 88 14.33 7.15 -8.06
C GLN A 88 15.76 6.82 -8.51
N ASN A 89 16.70 6.68 -7.58
CA ASN A 89 18.10 6.44 -7.91
C ASN A 89 18.31 4.98 -8.31
N LYS A 90 17.63 4.07 -7.63
CA LYS A 90 17.72 2.62 -7.87
C LYS A 90 16.66 2.10 -8.84
N LYS A 91 15.63 2.90 -9.12
CA LYS A 91 14.45 2.55 -9.92
C LYS A 91 13.70 1.33 -9.39
N GLU A 92 13.51 1.26 -8.07
CA GLU A 92 12.87 0.12 -7.41
C GLU A 92 11.88 0.56 -6.31
N ALA A 93 10.89 -0.28 -6.03
CA ALA A 93 9.98 -0.08 -4.89
C ALA A 93 10.56 -0.69 -3.61
N ASN A 94 10.54 0.09 -2.55
CA ASN A 94 10.98 -0.26 -1.22
C ASN A 94 9.79 -0.34 -0.27
N VAL A 95 9.95 -1.11 0.82
CA VAL A 95 8.90 -1.34 1.82
C VAL A 95 9.47 -1.04 3.19
N SER A 96 8.75 -0.23 3.96
CA SER A 96 9.00 -0.02 5.39
C SER A 96 7.78 -0.50 6.16
N THR A 97 7.95 -1.60 6.89
CA THR A 97 7.00 -2.09 7.87
C THR A 97 7.39 -1.55 9.25
N PRO A 98 6.44 -1.33 10.17
CA PRO A 98 6.80 -0.96 11.52
C PRO A 98 7.57 -2.12 12.16
N PHE A 99 8.70 -1.80 12.78
CA PHE A 99 9.55 -2.77 13.46
C PHE A 99 8.74 -3.52 14.53
N TRP A 100 8.55 -4.82 14.32
CA TRP A 100 8.25 -5.73 15.42
C TRP A 100 9.50 -5.76 16.30
N LYS A 101 9.48 -5.07 17.44
CA LYS A 101 10.36 -5.50 18.52
C LYS A 101 9.84 -6.88 18.92
N GLU A 102 10.53 -7.93 18.47
CA GLU A 102 10.47 -9.23 19.14
C GLU A 102 10.67 -8.96 20.64
N ARG A 103 9.63 -9.21 21.42
CA ARG A 103 9.69 -9.15 22.89
C ARG A 103 10.07 -10.51 23.42
#